data_AF-A0AAE9M7U4-F1
#
_entry.id   AF-A0AAE9M7U4-F1
#
_cell.length_a   1.000
_cell.length_b   1.000
_cell.length_c   1.000
_cell.angle_alpha   90.00
_cell.angle_beta   90.00
_cell.angle_gamma   90.00
#
_symmetry.space_group_name_H-M   'P 1'
#
loop_
_entity.id
_entity.type
_entity.pdbx_description
1 polymer ?
#
loop_
_entity_poly.entity_id
_entity_poly.type
_entity_poly.pdbx_seq_one_letter_code
_entity_poly.pdbx_strand_id
1 'polypeptide(L)'
;MTDLNKERELYESVIEKTQGIKMEHLVGISFNAEANQYEISGEKWACELTDACEELNTGWFIWQECVKAKAQAVPTWIGVKDEEPPIDTMVLICWSDSPDVQPEIDYMTCDEDLNHIWANFYKDPPTHWMHFHKVPSESGAEQ
;
A
#
# COMPACT_ATOMS: atom_id res chain seq x y z
N MET A 1 -5.46 -5.13 7.80
CA MET A 1 -5.87 -6.28 6.96
C MET A 1 -6.80 -5.74 5.89
N THR A 2 -6.43 -5.86 4.62
CA THR A 2 -7.21 -5.30 3.50
C THR A 2 -8.51 -6.09 3.33
N ASP A 3 -9.62 -5.38 3.12
CA ASP A 3 -10.93 -5.97 2.90
C ASP A 3 -11.00 -6.51 1.46
N LEU A 4 -10.84 -7.83 1.32
CA LEU A 4 -10.82 -8.54 0.04
C LEU A 4 -12.07 -8.30 -0.80
N ASN A 5 -13.24 -8.13 -0.18
CA ASN A 5 -14.48 -7.90 -0.92
C ASN A 5 -14.50 -6.50 -1.53
N LYS A 6 -14.01 -5.49 -0.81
CA LYS A 6 -13.87 -4.13 -1.36
C LYS A 6 -12.86 -4.06 -2.49
N GLU A 7 -11.73 -4.77 -2.36
CA GLU A 7 -10.73 -4.83 -3.44
C GLU A 7 -11.29 -5.51 -4.69
N ARG A 8 -12.06 -6.59 -4.53
CA ARG A 8 -12.76 -7.26 -5.63
C ARG A 8 -13.76 -6.32 -6.32
N GLU A 9 -14.59 -5.61 -5.56
CA GLU A 9 -15.54 -4.63 -6.12
C GLU A 9 -14.84 -3.52 -6.90
N LEU A 10 -13.69 -3.05 -6.42
CA LEU A 10 -12.87 -2.07 -7.14
C LEU A 10 -12.28 -2.63 -8.43
N TYR A 11 -11.73 -3.85 -8.37
CA TYR A 11 -11.22 -4.57 -9.54
C TYR A 11 -12.30 -4.74 -10.61
N GLU A 12 -13.48 -5.24 -10.22
CA GLU A 12 -14.65 -5.40 -11.09
C GLU A 12 -15.05 -4.06 -11.72
N SER A 13 -15.13 -2.99 -10.93
CA SER A 13 -15.44 -1.65 -11.45
C SER A 13 -14.43 -1.17 -12.50
N VAL A 14 -13.15 -1.53 -12.37
CA VAL A 14 -12.13 -1.19 -13.37
C VAL A 14 -12.33 -1.97 -14.66
N ILE A 15 -12.62 -3.26 -14.59
CA ILE A 15 -12.97 -4.07 -15.77
C ILE A 15 -14.19 -3.46 -16.47
N GLU A 16 -15.24 -3.10 -15.73
CA GLU A 16 -16.45 -2.56 -16.34
C GLU A 16 -16.20 -1.25 -17.10
N LYS A 17 -15.37 -0.37 -16.52
CA LYS A 17 -14.99 0.91 -17.14
C LYS A 17 -14.08 0.74 -18.35
N THR A 18 -13.16 -0.23 -18.31
CA THR A 18 -12.12 -0.39 -19.33
C THR A 18 -12.59 -1.20 -20.53
N GLN A 19 -13.40 -2.23 -20.29
CA GLN A 19 -13.88 -3.12 -21.35
C GLN A 19 -15.29 -2.75 -21.85
N GLY A 20 -16.00 -1.86 -21.13
CA GLY A 20 -17.38 -1.48 -21.48
C GLY A 20 -18.38 -2.64 -21.31
N ILE A 21 -18.00 -3.67 -20.57
CA ILE A 21 -18.82 -4.84 -20.24
C ILE A 21 -19.28 -4.68 -18.79
N LYS A 22 -20.48 -5.14 -18.45
CA LYS A 22 -20.86 -5.23 -17.03
C LYS A 22 -20.60 -6.63 -16.51
N MET A 23 -20.11 -6.75 -15.28
CA MET A 23 -19.86 -8.05 -14.65
C MET A 23 -21.16 -8.87 -14.54
N GLU A 24 -22.31 -8.21 -14.34
CA GLU A 24 -23.63 -8.85 -14.33
C GLU A 24 -24.01 -9.55 -15.65
N HIS A 25 -23.36 -9.17 -16.76
CA HIS A 25 -23.59 -9.77 -18.08
C HIS A 25 -22.67 -10.95 -18.38
N LEU A 26 -21.65 -11.21 -17.56
CA LEU A 26 -20.78 -12.39 -17.65
C LEU A 26 -21.45 -13.60 -17.00
N VAL A 27 -22.62 -13.98 -17.56
CA VAL A 27 -23.40 -15.12 -17.08
C VAL A 27 -22.61 -16.40 -17.28
N GLY A 28 -22.38 -17.14 -16.20
CA GLY A 28 -21.60 -18.38 -16.21
C GLY A 28 -20.21 -18.25 -15.60
N ILE A 29 -19.81 -17.06 -15.13
CA ILE A 29 -18.62 -16.86 -14.31
C ILE A 29 -19.05 -16.31 -12.96
N SER A 30 -18.51 -16.86 -11.87
CA SER A 30 -18.79 -16.39 -10.50
C SER A 30 -17.51 -16.36 -9.68
N PHE A 31 -17.46 -15.50 -8.66
CA PHE A 31 -16.30 -15.44 -7.77
C PHE A 31 -16.43 -16.46 -6.63
N ASN A 32 -15.45 -17.36 -6.53
CA ASN A 32 -15.30 -18.29 -5.43
C ASN A 32 -14.50 -17.61 -4.30
N ALA A 33 -15.18 -17.27 -3.21
CA ALA A 33 -14.57 -16.59 -2.08
C ALA A 33 -13.57 -17.47 -1.29
N GLU A 34 -13.77 -18.79 -1.28
CA GLU A 34 -12.88 -19.72 -0.57
C GLU A 34 -11.57 -19.91 -1.32
N ALA A 35 -11.65 -20.08 -2.64
CA ALA A 35 -10.49 -20.19 -3.51
C ALA A 35 -9.89 -18.81 -3.88
N ASN A 36 -10.62 -17.73 -3.60
CA ASN A 36 -10.26 -16.35 -3.93
C ASN A 36 -9.96 -16.16 -5.45
N GLN A 37 -10.83 -16.73 -6.29
CA GLN A 37 -10.68 -16.68 -7.76
C GLN A 37 -12.04 -16.78 -8.45
N TYR A 38 -12.10 -16.35 -9.72
CA TYR A 38 -13.26 -16.56 -10.58
C TYR A 38 -13.29 -18.00 -11.09
N GLU A 39 -14.48 -18.58 -11.16
CA GLU A 39 -14.73 -19.92 -11.67
C GLU A 39 -15.93 -19.93 -12.62
N ILE A 40 -15.89 -20.86 -13.57
CA ILE A 40 -17.02 -21.09 -14.49
C ILE A 40 -18.11 -21.83 -13.72
N SER A 41 -19.26 -21.17 -13.58
CA SER A 41 -20.44 -21.73 -12.93
C SER A 41 -21.34 -22.41 -13.97
N GLY A 42 -21.38 -23.74 -13.96
CA GLY A 42 -22.25 -24.57 -14.80
C GLY A 42 -21.59 -25.10 -16.09
N GLU A 43 -22.28 -26.03 -16.76
CA GLU A 43 -21.72 -26.73 -17.93
C GLU A 43 -21.98 -25.99 -19.26
N LYS A 44 -22.90 -25.03 -19.27
CA LYS A 44 -23.32 -24.35 -20.48
C LYS A 44 -22.30 -23.28 -20.87
N TRP A 45 -21.74 -23.39 -22.07
CA TRP A 45 -20.72 -22.50 -22.62
C TRP A 45 -19.36 -22.54 -21.89
N ALA A 46 -19.07 -23.62 -21.16
CA ALA A 46 -17.86 -23.71 -20.36
C ALA A 46 -16.59 -23.54 -21.20
N CYS A 47 -16.55 -24.09 -22.42
CA CYS A 47 -15.40 -23.90 -23.31
C CYS A 47 -15.26 -22.47 -23.84
N GLU A 48 -16.36 -21.77 -24.08
CA GLU A 48 -16.36 -20.38 -24.57
C GLU A 48 -16.06 -19.36 -23.45
N LEU A 49 -16.28 -19.74 -22.19
CA LEU A 49 -16.03 -18.89 -21.03
C LEU A 49 -14.63 -19.08 -20.42
N THR A 50 -13.89 -20.12 -20.81
CA THR A 50 -12.53 -20.40 -20.32
C THR A 50 -11.62 -19.19 -20.46
N ASP A 51 -11.49 -18.64 -21.67
CA ASP A 51 -10.58 -17.53 -21.94
C ASP A 51 -10.94 -16.29 -21.10
N ALA A 52 -12.23 -15.95 -21.01
CA ALA A 52 -12.69 -14.82 -20.21
C ALA A 52 -12.45 -15.03 -18.69
N CYS A 53 -12.63 -16.25 -18.20
CA CYS A 53 -12.39 -16.60 -16.81
C CYS A 53 -10.89 -16.56 -16.46
N GLU A 54 -10.03 -17.02 -17.38
CA GLU A 54 -8.57 -16.94 -17.23
C GLU A 54 -8.07 -15.49 -17.27
N GLU A 55 -8.63 -14.65 -18.14
CA GLU A 55 -8.31 -13.22 -18.18
C GLU A 55 -8.68 -12.50 -16.88
N LEU A 56 -9.89 -12.74 -16.37
CA LEU A 56 -10.33 -12.21 -15.08
C LEU A 56 -9.40 -12.65 -13.94
N ASN A 57 -9.03 -13.92 -13.89
CA ASN A 57 -8.12 -14.42 -12.86
C ASN A 57 -6.71 -13.85 -12.99
N THR A 58 -6.21 -13.67 -14.21
CA THR A 58 -4.90 -13.04 -14.45
C THR A 58 -4.92 -11.59 -13.97
N GLY A 59 -5.94 -10.81 -14.33
CA GLY A 59 -6.10 -9.43 -13.89
C GLY A 59 -6.27 -9.33 -12.37
N TRP A 60 -7.07 -10.22 -11.77
CA TRP A 60 -7.27 -10.27 -10.32
C TRP A 60 -5.97 -10.55 -9.57
N PHE A 61 -5.18 -11.53 -10.02
CA PHE A 61 -3.88 -11.82 -9.42
C PHE A 61 -2.95 -10.60 -9.44
N ILE A 62 -2.85 -9.93 -10.60
CA ILE A 62 -2.03 -8.71 -10.73
C ILE A 62 -2.53 -7.61 -9.79
N TRP A 63 -3.84 -7.40 -9.69
CA TRP A 63 -4.44 -6.44 -8.77
C TRP A 63 -4.02 -6.71 -7.32
N GLN A 64 -4.11 -7.98 -6.88
CA GLN A 64 -3.73 -8.36 -5.53
C GLN A 64 -2.25 -8.10 -5.24
N GLU A 65 -1.35 -8.40 -6.18
CA GLU A 65 0.07 -8.09 -6.03
C GLU A 65 0.33 -6.57 -5.97
N CYS A 66 -0.41 -5.76 -6.75
CA CYS A 66 -0.34 -4.31 -6.66
C CYS A 66 -0.84 -3.77 -5.32
N VAL A 67 -1.93 -4.33 -4.78
CA VAL A 67 -2.45 -3.95 -3.45
C VAL A 67 -1.45 -4.29 -2.35
N LYS A 68 -0.81 -5.46 -2.42
CA LYS A 68 0.27 -5.85 -1.49
C LYS A 68 1.46 -4.91 -1.59
N ALA A 69 1.92 -4.61 -2.81
CA ALA A 69 3.03 -3.69 -3.04
C ALA A 69 2.71 -2.28 -2.53
N LYS A 70 1.49 -1.78 -2.76
CA LYS A 70 1.04 -0.49 -2.23
C LYS A 70 1.00 -0.48 -0.71
N ALA A 71 0.56 -1.56 -0.07
CA ALA A 71 0.56 -1.68 1.39
C ALA A 71 1.98 -1.68 1.97
N GLN A 72 2.95 -2.26 1.26
CA GLN A 72 4.38 -2.21 1.62
C GLN A 72 5.02 -0.84 1.35
N ALA A 73 4.49 -0.08 0.39
CA ALA A 73 4.94 1.27 0.07
C ALA A 73 4.34 2.35 1.01
N VAL A 74 3.43 1.98 1.92
CA VAL A 74 3.02 2.89 3.01
C VAL A 74 4.22 3.02 3.94
N PRO A 75 4.72 4.25 4.19
CA PRO A 75 5.82 4.43 5.11
C PRO A 75 5.45 3.87 6.47
N THR A 76 6.23 2.91 6.92
CA THR A 76 6.04 2.31 8.24
C THR A 76 6.74 3.18 9.25
N TRP A 77 5.99 3.61 10.27
CA TRP A 77 6.56 4.25 11.45
C TRP A 77 7.45 3.25 12.18
N ILE A 78 8.73 3.58 12.30
CA ILE A 78 9.77 2.79 12.96
C ILE A 78 9.87 3.25 14.41
N GLY A 79 9.75 2.33 15.37
CA GLY A 79 9.94 2.66 16.78
C GLY A 79 11.40 3.03 17.03
N VAL A 80 11.65 4.16 17.71
CA VAL A 80 13.03 4.64 18.02
C VAL A 80 13.81 3.60 18.84
N LYS A 81 13.12 2.77 19.62
CA LYS A 81 13.73 1.67 20.39
C LYS A 81 14.08 0.45 19.54
N ASP A 82 13.41 0.27 18.41
CA ASP A 82 13.65 -0.83 17.50
C ASP A 82 14.82 -0.49 16.57
N GLU A 83 14.81 0.73 16.03
CA GLU A 83 15.87 1.27 15.17
C GLU A 83 15.87 2.80 15.28
N GLU A 84 17.06 3.38 15.50
CA GLU A 84 17.25 4.84 15.51
C GLU A 84 17.37 5.38 14.07
N PRO A 85 16.91 6.62 13.79
CA PRO A 85 17.08 7.22 12.47
C PRO A 85 18.56 7.45 12.13
N PRO A 86 18.93 7.57 10.85
CA PRO A 86 20.29 7.96 10.50
C PRO A 86 20.63 9.36 11.04
N ILE A 87 21.86 9.51 11.55
CA ILE A 87 22.38 10.80 12.02
C ILE A 87 22.35 11.84 10.90
N ASP A 88 22.01 13.08 11.26
CA ASP A 88 21.91 14.25 10.39
C ASP A 88 20.97 14.07 9.18
N THR A 89 19.98 13.17 9.32
CA THR A 89 18.94 12.94 8.30
C THR A 89 17.58 13.42 8.82
N MET A 90 16.94 14.30 8.04
CA MET A 90 15.58 14.78 8.36
C MET A 90 14.56 13.65 8.18
N VAL A 91 13.76 13.43 9.22
CA VAL A 91 12.72 12.40 9.30
C VAL A 91 11.42 13.02 9.81
N LEU A 92 10.30 12.35 9.54
CA LEU A 92 9.06 12.66 10.26
C LEU A 92 9.07 11.92 11.59
N ILE A 93 8.52 12.52 12.64
CA ILE A 93 8.45 11.96 13.99
C ILE A 93 7.02 11.99 14.54
N CYS A 94 6.70 11.06 15.44
CA CYS A 94 5.44 11.06 16.18
C CYS A 94 5.54 10.34 17.55
N TRP A 95 4.47 10.48 18.35
CA TRP A 95 4.34 9.88 19.67
C TRP A 95 3.23 8.82 19.69
N SER A 96 3.52 7.65 20.24
CA SER A 96 2.62 6.51 20.26
C SER A 96 1.41 6.70 21.18
N ASP A 97 1.53 7.59 22.17
CA ASP A 97 0.43 8.03 23.03
C ASP A 97 -0.46 9.09 22.37
N SER A 98 0.00 9.69 21.25
CA SER A 98 -0.67 10.76 20.52
C SER A 98 -0.60 10.57 18.99
N PRO A 99 -1.10 9.44 18.44
CA PRO A 99 -0.95 9.10 17.02
C PRO A 99 -1.75 10.01 16.07
N ASP A 100 -2.75 10.73 16.58
CA ASP A 100 -3.59 11.66 15.81
C ASP A 100 -2.96 13.06 15.65
N VAL A 101 -1.82 13.33 16.31
CA VAL A 101 -1.09 14.59 16.16
C VAL A 101 -0.38 14.61 14.82
N GLN A 102 -0.44 15.75 14.12
CA GLN A 102 0.27 15.93 12.86
C GLN A 102 1.77 15.65 13.07
N PRO A 103 2.39 14.76 12.28
CA PRO A 103 3.79 14.43 12.47
C PRO A 103 4.68 15.64 12.22
N GLU A 104 5.71 15.78 13.07
CA GLU A 104 6.67 16.87 13.00
C GLU A 104 7.93 16.43 12.25
N ILE A 105 8.77 17.38 11.83
CA ILE A 105 10.05 17.08 11.18
C ILE A 105 11.16 17.31 12.19
N ASP A 106 12.03 16.33 12.37
CA ASP A 106 13.25 16.47 13.17
C ASP A 106 14.39 15.62 12.59
N TYR A 107 15.56 15.66 13.22
CA TYR A 107 16.70 14.80 12.93
C TYR A 107 17.47 14.47 14.20
N MET A 108 18.20 13.36 14.16
CA MET A 108 19.09 12.95 15.24
C MET A 108 20.50 13.46 14.98
N THR A 109 21.15 13.99 16.02
CA THR A 109 22.52 14.51 15.95
C THR A 109 23.31 14.08 17.19
N CYS A 110 24.59 14.40 17.25
CA CYS A 110 25.45 14.06 18.39
C CYS A 110 25.73 15.27 19.28
N ASP A 111 25.66 15.08 20.60
CA ASP A 111 26.13 16.09 21.56
C ASP A 111 27.67 16.09 21.71
N GLU A 112 28.19 16.92 22.63
CA GLU A 112 29.64 17.03 22.89
C GLU A 112 30.27 15.72 23.40
N ASP A 113 29.47 14.84 24.01
CA ASP A 113 29.87 13.53 24.53
C ASP A 113 29.62 12.39 23.52
N LEU A 114 29.22 12.74 22.28
CA LEU A 114 28.84 11.82 21.20
C LEU A 114 27.58 10.98 21.46
N ASN A 115 26.71 11.42 22.38
CA ASN A 115 25.40 10.79 22.55
C ASN A 115 24.44 11.24 21.45
N HIS A 116 23.62 10.31 20.98
CA HIS A 116 22.58 10.60 20.01
C HIS A 116 21.41 11.34 20.69
N ILE A 117 21.08 12.52 20.18
CA ILE A 117 20.02 13.38 20.68
C ILE A 117 19.14 13.89 19.53
N TRP A 118 17.87 14.14 19.83
CA TRP A 118 16.95 14.85 18.93
C TRP A 118 17.30 16.33 18.91
N ALA A 119 17.48 16.91 17.72
CA ALA A 119 17.97 18.28 17.59
C ALA A 119 16.96 19.33 18.08
N ASN A 120 15.65 19.04 17.94
CA ASN A 120 14.59 20.01 18.26
C ASN A 120 13.75 19.65 19.50
N PHE A 121 14.06 18.57 20.23
CA PHE A 121 13.29 18.13 21.40
C PHE A 121 14.13 17.93 22.67
N TYR A 122 13.65 18.50 23.78
CA TYR A 122 14.36 18.50 25.07
C TYR A 122 13.61 17.86 26.23
N LYS A 123 12.32 17.51 26.09
CA LYS A 123 11.48 17.05 27.22
C LYS A 123 10.84 15.68 27.02
N ASP A 124 10.19 15.47 25.87
CA ASP A 124 9.54 14.20 25.57
C ASP A 124 9.99 13.75 24.17
N PRO A 125 10.97 12.83 24.07
CA PRO A 125 11.50 12.40 22.79
C PRO A 125 10.41 11.67 22.00
N PRO A 126 10.39 11.80 20.66
CA PRO A 126 9.47 11.04 19.84
C PRO A 126 9.69 9.54 20.01
N THR A 127 8.61 8.80 19.84
CA THR A 127 8.62 7.34 20.00
C THR A 127 8.78 6.61 18.68
N HIS A 128 8.39 7.24 17.57
CA HIS A 128 8.45 6.68 16.23
C HIS A 128 8.94 7.72 15.24
N TRP A 129 9.57 7.23 14.17
CA TRP A 129 10.02 8.05 13.05
C TRP A 129 9.75 7.36 11.72
N MET A 130 9.82 8.11 10.62
CA MET A 130 9.82 7.55 9.26
C MET A 130 10.64 8.44 8.32
N HIS A 131 11.20 7.84 7.27
CA HIS A 131 11.89 8.59 6.23
C HIS A 131 10.96 9.61 5.56
N PHE A 132 11.52 10.79 5.28
CA PHE A 132 10.89 11.69 4.33
C PHE A 132 10.91 11.04 2.95
N HIS A 133 9.75 10.80 2.35
CA HIS A 133 9.73 10.50 0.92
C HIS A 133 10.16 11.79 0.21
N LYS A 134 11.39 11.82 -0.33
CA LYS A 134 11.71 12.79 -1.36
C LYS A 134 10.64 12.62 -2.44
N VAL A 135 9.79 13.62 -2.60
CA VAL A 135 8.98 13.77 -3.81
C VAL A 135 9.99 13.62 -4.96
N PRO A 136 9.77 12.72 -5.94
CA PRO A 136 10.64 12.67 -7.10
C PRO A 136 10.75 14.10 -7.63
N SER A 137 11.94 14.68 -7.59
CA SER A 137 12.13 15.99 -8.22
C SER A 137 11.79 15.78 -9.68
N GLU A 138 10.83 16.53 -10.21
CA GLU A 138 10.61 16.65 -11.65
C GLU A 138 11.90 17.18 -12.27
N SER A 139 12.81 16.27 -12.57
CA SER A 139 14.10 16.51 -13.23
C SER A 139 14.39 15.27 -14.06
N GLY A 140 13.41 15.00 -14.94
CA GLY A 140 13.47 13.99 -16.01
C GLY A 140 12.79 14.49 -17.28
N ALA A 141 12.63 15.81 -17.42
CA ALA A 141 12.28 16.46 -18.67
C ALA A 141 13.50 17.28 -19.13
N GLU A 142 14.58 16.58 -19.47
CA GLU A 142 15.56 17.17 -20.39
C GLU A 142 14.96 17.08 -21.80
N GLN A 143 14.86 18.24 -22.45
CA GLN A 143 14.31 18.45 -23.79
C GLN A 143 15.19 17.86 -24.89
#